data_AF-A0A2V8HF90-F1
#
_entry.id   AF-A0A2V8HF90-F1
#
_cell.length_a   1.000
_cell.length_b   1.000
_cell.length_c   1.000
_cell.angle_alpha   90.00
_cell.angle_beta   90.00
_cell.angle_gamma   90.00
#
_symmetry.space_group_name_H-M   'P 1'
#
loop_
_entity.id
_entity.type
_entity.pdbx_description
1 polymer ?
#
loop_
_entity_poly.entity_id
_entity_poly.type
_entity_poly.pdbx_seq_one_letter_code
_entity_poly.pdbx_strand_id
1 'polypeptide(L)'
;ASKPLTSTLAGTLVDTISGGPVGGATVTITGRPAATTNADGQWESTGAPLIGIAQNVTAESEGFLTHQTALAWSGADRRDVTLDAIADRAPFSLEFYRQIVRDGYERPMVLQPLRRWTTAPSFYINVTNASTNETMDASEVAMIVQAIRDSVPQMTGGRFEAGPIDTGTEVRTLANSIYVHVVSDATANYCGRAFVGVNPGDITLNYGLTGCGCGRQQKMAPSVVAHEVGHALGFWHVDGVAMMNTGWTLPCASTRFTDQERVHAAVAYARPLGNRDIDIDPSNFTAATAAGPPPVVICRR
;
A
#
# COMPACT_ATOMS: atom_id res chain seq x y z
N ALA A 1 16.73 -12.71 51.09
CA ALA A 1 16.96 -12.00 49.82
C ALA A 1 15.67 -12.06 49.01
N SER A 2 15.11 -10.93 48.58
CA SER A 2 14.00 -10.94 47.62
C SER A 2 14.52 -11.48 46.30
N LYS A 3 13.80 -12.44 45.71
CA LYS A 3 14.10 -12.92 44.36
C LYS A 3 13.95 -11.73 43.40
N PRO A 4 14.91 -11.46 42.49
CA PRO A 4 14.74 -10.43 41.49
C PRO A 4 13.47 -10.72 40.69
N LEU A 5 12.62 -9.71 40.52
CA LEU A 5 11.43 -9.83 39.69
C LEU A 5 11.90 -10.08 38.26
N THR A 6 11.39 -11.13 37.64
CA THR A 6 11.64 -11.46 36.24
C THR A 6 10.31 -11.44 35.51
N SER A 7 10.33 -11.07 34.23
CA SER A 7 9.20 -11.28 33.33
C SER A 7 9.64 -11.90 32.02
N THR A 8 8.67 -12.44 31.30
CA THR A 8 8.85 -13.14 30.03
C THR A 8 8.06 -12.45 28.94
N LEU A 9 8.74 -12.17 27.82
CA LEU A 9 8.10 -11.80 26.57
C LEU A 9 8.28 -12.94 25.58
N ALA A 10 7.19 -13.44 25.02
CA ALA A 10 7.21 -14.51 24.04
C ALA A 10 6.21 -14.25 22.92
N GLY A 11 6.42 -14.94 21.81
CA GLY A 11 5.61 -14.74 20.63
C GLY A 11 5.99 -15.63 19.47
N THR A 12 5.47 -15.28 18.30
CA THR A 12 5.77 -15.91 17.02
C THR A 12 6.29 -14.88 16.03
N LEU A 13 7.21 -15.29 15.17
CA LEU A 13 7.64 -14.57 13.98
C LEU A 13 7.12 -15.32 12.74
N VAL A 14 6.40 -14.62 11.87
CA VAL A 14 5.82 -15.19 10.65
C VAL A 14 6.28 -14.44 9.39
N ASP A 15 6.25 -15.11 8.26
CA ASP A 15 6.48 -14.49 6.96
C ASP A 15 5.26 -13.65 6.59
N THR A 16 5.47 -12.37 6.29
CA THR A 16 4.41 -11.38 6.01
C THR A 16 3.48 -11.80 4.87
N ILE A 17 4.00 -12.51 3.87
CA ILE A 17 3.28 -12.85 2.63
C ILE A 17 2.59 -14.21 2.76
N SER A 18 3.31 -15.21 3.25
CA SER A 18 2.80 -16.58 3.33
C SER A 18 2.08 -16.92 4.63
N GLY A 19 2.33 -16.15 5.70
CA GLY A 19 1.86 -16.44 7.06
C GLY A 19 2.57 -17.63 7.72
N GLY A 20 3.54 -18.24 7.04
CA GLY A 20 4.30 -19.38 7.57
C GLY A 20 5.27 -18.97 8.68
N PRO A 21 5.69 -19.91 9.55
CA PRO A 21 6.65 -19.61 10.61
C PRO A 21 8.04 -19.27 10.06
N VAL A 22 8.74 -18.35 10.72
CA VAL A 22 10.13 -18.01 10.40
C VAL A 22 11.03 -18.54 11.53
N GLY A 23 11.69 -19.67 11.28
CA GLY A 23 12.66 -20.27 12.20
C GLY A 23 14.08 -19.75 12.02
N GLY A 24 14.88 -19.81 13.09
CA GLY A 24 16.29 -19.39 13.08
C GLY A 24 16.52 -17.87 13.11
N ALA A 25 15.47 -17.07 13.24
CA ALA A 25 15.57 -15.63 13.33
C ALA A 25 16.05 -15.19 14.71
N THR A 26 16.80 -14.09 14.78
CA THR A 26 17.19 -13.45 16.03
C THR A 26 16.25 -12.30 16.33
N VAL A 27 15.55 -12.37 17.47
CA VAL A 27 14.68 -11.32 18.00
C VAL A 27 15.41 -10.61 19.14
N THR A 28 15.68 -9.33 18.96
CA THR A 28 16.35 -8.48 19.95
C THR A 28 15.37 -7.46 20.51
N ILE A 29 15.25 -7.42 21.83
CA ILE A 29 14.53 -6.38 22.57
C ILE A 29 15.55 -5.60 23.38
N THR A 30 15.60 -4.27 23.23
CA THR A 30 16.58 -3.45 23.96
C THR A 30 16.49 -3.67 25.46
N GLY A 31 17.60 -4.02 26.11
CA GLY A 31 17.66 -4.31 27.55
C GLY A 31 17.28 -5.75 27.93
N ARG A 32 17.11 -6.65 26.96
CA ARG A 32 16.84 -8.08 27.18
C ARG A 32 17.88 -8.96 26.47
N PRO A 33 18.06 -10.22 26.91
CA PRO A 33 18.74 -11.23 26.10
C PRO A 33 18.02 -11.42 24.75
N ALA A 34 18.79 -11.54 23.68
CA ALA A 34 18.24 -11.91 22.37
C ALA A 34 17.64 -13.32 22.42
N ALA A 35 16.58 -13.54 21.66
CA ALA A 35 15.90 -14.82 21.51
C ALA A 35 16.07 -15.33 20.08
N THR A 36 16.14 -16.65 19.89
CA THR A 36 16.14 -17.27 18.57
C THR A 36 14.81 -17.98 18.34
N THR A 37 14.21 -17.80 17.17
CA THR A 37 12.96 -18.50 16.83
C THR A 37 13.22 -19.97 16.55
N ASN A 38 12.33 -20.84 17.04
CA ASN A 38 12.35 -22.27 16.70
C ASN A 38 11.73 -22.53 15.31
N ALA A 39 11.63 -23.80 14.89
CA ALA A 39 11.06 -24.17 13.59
C ALA A 39 9.60 -23.73 13.40
N ASP A 40 8.84 -23.58 14.49
CA ASP A 40 7.46 -23.09 14.51
C ASP A 40 7.39 -21.55 14.62
N GLY A 41 8.53 -20.86 14.49
CA GLY A 41 8.64 -19.40 14.56
C GLY A 41 8.50 -18.84 15.98
N GLN A 42 8.42 -19.69 17.00
CA GLN A 42 8.22 -19.26 18.40
C GLN A 42 9.54 -18.78 19.00
N TRP A 43 9.46 -17.70 19.78
CA TRP A 43 10.59 -17.14 20.51
C TRP A 43 10.18 -16.75 21.94
N GLU A 44 11.15 -16.74 22.84
CA GLU A 44 10.97 -16.33 24.24
C GLU A 44 12.20 -15.58 24.74
N SER A 45 11.99 -14.45 25.43
CA SER A 45 13.02 -13.69 26.12
C SER A 45 12.60 -13.40 27.57
N THR A 46 13.37 -13.94 28.51
CA THR A 46 13.15 -13.76 29.95
C THR A 46 14.27 -12.93 30.57
N GLY A 47 13.91 -12.00 31.46
CA GLY A 47 14.85 -11.07 32.06
C GLY A 47 14.19 -10.11 33.05
N ALA A 48 14.93 -9.10 33.49
CA ALA A 48 14.41 -8.05 34.36
C ALA A 48 13.29 -7.26 33.65
N PRO A 49 12.16 -6.96 34.33
CA PRO A 49 11.09 -6.13 33.80
C PRO A 49 11.64 -4.85 33.20
N LEU A 50 11.22 -4.55 31.96
CA LEU A 50 11.56 -3.28 31.33
C LEU A 50 10.58 -2.22 31.82
N ILE A 51 11.09 -1.00 31.99
CA ILE A 51 10.29 0.17 32.36
C ILE A 51 9.83 0.86 31.08
N GLY A 52 8.63 1.42 31.09
CA GLY A 52 8.02 2.10 29.96
C GLY A 52 6.88 1.30 29.35
N ILE A 53 6.22 1.89 28.36
CA ILE A 53 5.06 1.31 27.67
C ILE A 53 5.34 0.90 26.23
N ALA A 54 6.54 1.22 25.71
CA ALA A 54 6.97 0.91 24.35
C ALA A 54 8.41 0.38 24.40
N GLN A 55 8.65 -0.77 23.76
CA GLN A 55 9.95 -1.43 23.76
C GLN A 55 10.39 -1.70 22.33
N ASN A 56 11.56 -1.20 21.93
CA ASN A 56 12.08 -1.40 20.57
C ASN A 56 12.44 -2.87 20.36
N VAL A 57 12.02 -3.39 19.21
CA VAL A 57 12.27 -4.77 18.79
C VAL A 57 12.85 -4.79 17.40
N THR A 58 13.87 -5.62 17.22
CA THR A 58 14.47 -5.93 15.93
C THR A 58 14.39 -7.42 15.69
N ALA A 59 13.90 -7.82 14.52
CA ALA A 59 13.94 -9.20 14.05
C ALA A 59 14.82 -9.31 12.81
N GLU A 60 15.78 -10.23 12.84
CA GLU A 60 16.74 -10.48 11.77
C GLU A 60 16.75 -11.96 11.41
N SER A 61 16.71 -12.27 10.12
CA SER A 61 16.81 -13.63 9.61
C SER A 61 17.43 -13.63 8.22
N GLU A 62 18.17 -14.68 7.89
CA GLU A 62 18.77 -14.82 6.56
C GLU A 62 17.67 -14.90 5.49
N GLY A 63 17.82 -14.09 4.42
CA GLY A 63 16.83 -14.03 3.34
C GLY A 63 15.55 -13.26 3.67
N PHE A 64 15.50 -12.59 4.82
CA PHE A 64 14.43 -11.66 5.20
C PHE A 64 14.99 -10.25 5.39
N LEU A 65 14.13 -9.25 5.17
CA LEU A 65 14.43 -7.87 5.52
C LEU A 65 14.46 -7.73 7.04
N THR A 66 15.40 -6.92 7.55
CA THR A 66 15.43 -6.58 8.97
C THR A 66 14.16 -5.82 9.33
N HIS A 67 13.39 -6.35 10.28
CA HIS A 67 12.21 -5.69 10.81
C HIS A 67 12.58 -4.90 12.07
N GLN A 68 12.30 -3.60 12.07
CA GLN A 68 12.45 -2.72 13.23
C GLN A 68 11.10 -2.10 13.60
N THR A 69 10.65 -2.37 14.82
CA THR A 69 9.36 -1.88 15.35
C THR A 69 9.45 -1.60 16.86
N ALA A 70 8.36 -1.16 17.46
CA ALA A 70 8.22 -1.04 18.90
C ALA A 70 7.00 -1.81 19.39
N LEU A 71 7.08 -2.49 20.54
CA LEU A 71 5.98 -3.24 21.14
C LEU A 71 5.36 -2.49 22.31
N ALA A 72 4.02 -2.49 22.37
CA ALA A 72 3.30 -1.97 23.52
C ALA A 72 3.45 -2.95 24.68
N TRP A 73 4.33 -2.64 25.63
CA TRP A 73 4.65 -3.57 26.71
C TRP A 73 5.08 -2.86 28.00
N SER A 74 4.39 -3.17 29.09
CA SER A 74 4.56 -2.59 30.43
C SER A 74 5.49 -3.39 31.35
N GLY A 75 6.23 -4.37 30.79
CA GLY A 75 7.18 -5.20 31.53
C GLY A 75 6.57 -6.39 32.28
N ALA A 76 5.25 -6.62 32.21
CA ALA A 76 4.58 -7.82 32.73
C ALA A 76 4.80 -9.06 31.84
N ASP A 77 4.48 -10.25 32.31
CA ASP A 77 4.53 -11.44 31.43
C ASP A 77 3.56 -11.31 30.25
N ARG A 78 4.05 -11.61 29.04
CA ARG A 78 3.28 -11.52 27.81
C ARG A 78 3.78 -12.57 26.81
N ARG A 79 2.86 -13.32 26.19
CA ARG A 79 3.18 -14.48 25.32
C ARG A 79 2.50 -14.47 23.96
N ASP A 80 1.72 -13.43 23.68
CA ASP A 80 0.84 -13.29 22.52
C ASP A 80 1.40 -12.28 21.50
N VAL A 81 2.73 -12.10 21.45
CA VAL A 81 3.35 -11.17 20.51
C VAL A 81 3.44 -11.84 19.14
N THR A 82 2.85 -11.22 18.11
CA THR A 82 3.09 -11.61 16.72
C THR A 82 3.93 -10.54 16.06
N LEU A 83 5.09 -10.94 15.56
CA LEU A 83 5.95 -10.18 14.66
C LEU A 83 5.87 -10.80 13.27
N ASP A 84 6.16 -10.02 12.24
CA ASP A 84 6.31 -10.52 10.88
C ASP A 84 7.64 -10.09 10.26
N ALA A 85 8.05 -10.76 9.19
CA ALA A 85 9.21 -10.40 8.40
C ALA A 85 8.94 -10.65 6.91
N ILE A 86 9.43 -9.76 6.05
CA ILE A 86 9.30 -9.91 4.61
C ILE A 86 10.53 -10.61 4.06
N ALA A 87 10.31 -11.70 3.32
CA ALA A 87 11.37 -12.30 2.53
C ALA A 87 11.59 -11.52 1.23
N ASP A 88 12.84 -11.17 0.91
CA ASP A 88 13.19 -10.54 -0.37
C ASP A 88 13.35 -11.60 -1.48
N ARG A 89 12.22 -12.23 -1.82
CA ARG A 89 12.09 -13.24 -2.87
C ARG A 89 10.65 -13.32 -3.35
N ALA A 90 10.47 -13.85 -4.56
CA ALA A 90 9.16 -13.98 -5.18
C ALA A 90 8.11 -14.59 -4.20
N PRO A 91 6.90 -14.03 -4.15
CA PRO A 91 6.36 -13.00 -5.04
C PRO A 91 6.73 -11.55 -4.68
N PHE A 92 7.45 -11.33 -3.58
CA PHE A 92 7.90 -10.00 -3.16
C PHE A 92 9.28 -9.66 -3.78
N SER A 93 9.53 -8.36 -3.96
CA SER A 93 10.83 -7.81 -4.35
C SER A 93 10.99 -6.44 -3.73
N LEU A 94 12.04 -6.24 -2.93
CA LEU A 94 12.32 -4.94 -2.33
C LEU A 94 12.61 -3.88 -3.40
N GLU A 95 13.26 -4.27 -4.49
CA GLU A 95 13.51 -3.40 -5.64
C GLU A 95 12.19 -2.90 -6.25
N PHE A 96 11.27 -3.82 -6.57
CA PHE A 96 9.98 -3.45 -7.13
C PHE A 96 9.13 -2.65 -6.13
N TYR A 97 9.17 -2.99 -4.83
CA TYR A 97 8.51 -2.22 -3.79
C TYR A 97 8.99 -0.76 -3.79
N ARG A 98 10.30 -0.55 -3.90
CA ARG A 98 10.88 0.80 -3.92
C ARG A 98 10.47 1.56 -5.17
N GLN A 99 10.33 0.91 -6.33
CA GLN A 99 9.74 1.55 -7.51
C GLN A 99 8.30 1.99 -7.22
N ILE A 100 7.40 1.02 -7.00
CA ILE A 100 5.95 1.27 -6.99
C ILE A 100 5.46 2.06 -5.76
N VAL A 101 6.13 1.97 -4.62
CA VAL A 101 5.67 2.61 -3.36
C VAL A 101 6.50 3.84 -2.99
N ARG A 102 7.73 3.93 -3.49
CA ARG A 102 8.73 4.91 -3.03
C ARG A 102 9.34 5.74 -4.15
N ASP A 103 8.74 5.78 -5.35
CA ASP A 103 9.23 6.58 -6.49
C ASP A 103 10.64 6.18 -6.94
N GLY A 104 11.03 4.93 -6.70
CA GLY A 104 12.38 4.44 -6.97
C GLY A 104 12.69 4.24 -8.44
N TYR A 105 11.67 4.21 -9.31
CA TYR A 105 11.87 4.11 -10.76
C TYR A 105 12.33 5.46 -11.33
N GLU A 106 11.64 6.55 -11.01
CA GLU A 106 12.00 7.90 -11.46
C GLU A 106 13.10 8.54 -10.61
N ARG A 107 13.15 8.22 -9.31
CA ARG A 107 14.06 8.85 -8.34
C ARG A 107 14.78 7.79 -7.49
N PRO A 108 15.60 6.91 -8.09
CA PRO A 108 16.25 5.80 -7.38
C PRO A 108 17.16 6.23 -6.22
N MET A 109 17.66 7.47 -6.23
CA MET A 109 18.52 8.01 -5.17
C MET A 109 17.76 8.75 -4.06
N VAL A 110 16.46 9.04 -4.24
CA VAL A 110 15.66 9.88 -3.33
C VAL A 110 14.27 9.29 -3.16
N LEU A 111 14.21 8.17 -2.43
CA LEU A 111 12.96 7.47 -2.14
C LEU A 111 11.95 8.35 -1.41
N GLN A 112 10.70 8.32 -1.86
CA GLN A 112 9.58 9.04 -1.24
C GLN A 112 9.04 8.30 0.00
N PRO A 113 8.47 9.01 0.99
CA PRO A 113 7.75 8.37 2.09
C PRO A 113 6.52 7.61 1.57
N LEU A 114 6.03 6.62 2.33
CA LEU A 114 4.79 5.92 2.03
C LEU A 114 3.60 6.89 2.09
N ARG A 115 2.83 6.98 1.00
CA ARG A 115 1.67 7.88 0.85
C ARG A 115 0.40 7.10 0.55
N ARG A 116 -0.12 6.35 1.52
CA ARG A 116 -1.37 5.59 1.33
C ARG A 116 -2.54 6.24 2.02
N TRP A 117 -3.73 5.92 1.54
CA TRP A 117 -4.97 6.21 2.26
C TRP A 117 -5.10 5.33 3.52
N THR A 118 -5.72 5.88 4.56
CA THR A 118 -6.03 5.17 5.82
C THR A 118 -7.50 4.83 5.99
N THR A 119 -8.34 5.37 5.12
CA THR A 119 -9.77 5.06 5.01
C THR A 119 -10.10 4.82 3.54
N ALA A 120 -11.20 4.12 3.28
CA ALA A 120 -11.72 3.96 1.92
C ALA A 120 -12.04 5.34 1.31
N PRO A 121 -11.44 5.71 0.16
CA PRO A 121 -11.75 6.99 -0.48
C PRO A 121 -13.12 6.96 -1.14
N SER A 122 -13.90 8.01 -0.95
CA SER A 122 -15.03 8.34 -1.84
C SER A 122 -14.50 8.97 -3.13
N PHE A 123 -15.33 9.03 -4.17
CA PHE A 123 -14.98 9.73 -5.41
C PHE A 123 -16.10 10.70 -5.80
N TYR A 124 -15.71 11.80 -6.42
CA TYR A 124 -16.64 12.66 -7.14
C TYR A 124 -16.13 12.83 -8.56
N ILE A 125 -16.95 12.47 -9.54
CA ILE A 125 -16.62 12.58 -10.96
C ILE A 125 -17.32 13.81 -11.53
N ASN A 126 -16.54 14.80 -11.98
CA ASN A 126 -17.06 15.86 -12.81
C ASN A 126 -17.32 15.31 -14.23
N VAL A 127 -18.59 15.25 -14.61
CA VAL A 127 -19.04 14.68 -15.88
C VAL A 127 -19.22 15.73 -16.98
N THR A 128 -18.65 16.93 -16.82
CA THR A 128 -18.67 17.96 -17.86
C THR A 128 -17.63 17.63 -18.92
N ASN A 129 -18.07 17.36 -20.15
CA ASN A 129 -17.19 17.16 -21.29
C ASN A 129 -16.39 18.44 -21.56
N ALA A 130 -15.06 18.36 -21.41
CA ALA A 130 -14.19 19.52 -21.53
C ALA A 130 -14.13 20.15 -22.94
N SER A 131 -14.51 19.42 -23.99
CA SER A 131 -14.52 19.92 -25.37
C SER A 131 -15.86 20.54 -25.78
N THR A 132 -16.98 19.99 -25.31
CA THR A 132 -18.33 20.44 -25.71
C THR A 132 -19.07 21.23 -24.65
N ASN A 133 -18.60 21.18 -23.39
CA ASN A 133 -19.26 21.72 -22.21
C ASN A 133 -20.65 21.11 -21.93
N GLU A 134 -20.95 19.95 -22.53
CA GLU A 134 -22.15 19.15 -22.26
C GLU A 134 -21.84 18.06 -21.23
N THR A 135 -22.86 17.32 -20.79
CA THR A 135 -22.64 16.13 -19.96
C THR A 135 -22.02 15.00 -20.79
N MET A 136 -21.04 14.30 -20.24
CA MET A 136 -20.43 13.11 -20.85
C MET A 136 -21.45 11.99 -21.10
N ASP A 137 -21.16 11.14 -22.07
CA ASP A 137 -21.99 9.98 -22.38
C ASP A 137 -22.11 9.05 -21.16
N ALA A 138 -23.33 8.62 -20.82
CA ALA A 138 -23.58 7.80 -19.64
C ALA A 138 -22.76 6.50 -19.62
N SER A 139 -22.51 5.91 -20.80
CA SER A 139 -21.69 4.71 -20.93
C SER A 139 -20.21 4.94 -20.59
N GLU A 140 -19.67 6.13 -20.87
CA GLU A 140 -18.29 6.49 -20.53
C GLU A 140 -18.15 6.81 -19.05
N VAL A 141 -19.13 7.49 -18.46
CA VAL A 141 -19.19 7.71 -17.01
C VAL A 141 -19.25 6.36 -16.28
N ALA A 142 -20.11 5.44 -16.75
CA ALA A 142 -20.21 4.09 -16.18
C ALA A 142 -18.89 3.32 -16.27
N MET A 143 -18.14 3.48 -17.37
CA MET A 143 -16.82 2.87 -17.53
C MET A 143 -15.81 3.42 -16.52
N ILE A 144 -15.75 4.74 -16.31
CA ILE A 144 -14.88 5.37 -15.30
C ILE A 144 -15.23 4.84 -13.91
N VAL A 145 -16.52 4.80 -13.57
CA VAL A 145 -17.02 4.26 -12.29
C VAL A 145 -16.58 2.81 -12.10
N GLN A 146 -16.73 1.97 -13.12
CA GLN A 146 -16.35 0.55 -13.03
C GLN A 146 -14.84 0.39 -12.88
N ALA A 147 -14.03 1.13 -13.62
CA ALA A 147 -12.57 1.08 -13.49
C ALA A 147 -12.10 1.49 -12.08
N ILE A 148 -12.74 2.50 -11.47
CA ILE A 148 -12.48 2.87 -10.07
C ILE A 148 -12.82 1.72 -9.13
N ARG A 149 -14.02 1.14 -9.27
CA ARG A 149 -14.50 0.01 -8.45
C ARG A 149 -13.58 -1.20 -8.55
N ASP A 150 -13.07 -1.51 -9.74
CA ASP A 150 -12.15 -2.62 -9.96
C ASP A 150 -10.77 -2.34 -9.34
N SER A 151 -10.31 -1.09 -9.37
CA SER A 151 -8.92 -0.74 -9.05
C SER A 151 -8.65 -0.61 -7.55
N VAL A 152 -9.56 0.00 -6.79
CA VAL A 152 -9.37 0.23 -5.35
C VAL A 152 -9.09 -1.05 -4.55
N PRO A 153 -9.86 -2.15 -4.66
CA PRO A 153 -9.53 -3.37 -3.93
C PRO A 153 -8.21 -3.97 -4.38
N GLN A 154 -7.84 -3.88 -5.66
CA GLN A 154 -6.55 -4.41 -6.15
C GLN A 154 -5.35 -3.68 -5.54
N MET A 155 -5.44 -2.35 -5.45
CA MET A 155 -4.34 -1.49 -5.00
C MET A 155 -4.36 -1.17 -3.50
N THR A 156 -5.34 -1.71 -2.76
CA THR A 156 -5.36 -1.62 -1.29
C THR A 156 -5.18 -2.99 -0.64
N GLY A 157 -4.87 -4.01 -1.44
CA GLY A 157 -4.83 -5.40 -0.98
C GLY A 157 -6.17 -5.86 -0.39
N GLY A 158 -7.29 -5.48 -1.00
CA GLY A 158 -8.64 -5.83 -0.56
C GLY A 158 -9.08 -5.20 0.78
N ARG A 159 -8.28 -4.30 1.36
CA ARG A 159 -8.62 -3.64 2.64
C ARG A 159 -9.74 -2.62 2.46
N PHE A 160 -9.80 -1.99 1.29
CA PHE A 160 -10.84 -1.03 0.95
C PHE A 160 -11.54 -1.44 -0.33
N GLU A 161 -12.84 -1.24 -0.33
CA GLU A 161 -13.60 -0.99 -1.55
C GLU A 161 -13.61 0.52 -1.81
N ALA A 162 -13.87 0.92 -3.05
CA ALA A 162 -14.15 2.33 -3.31
C ALA A 162 -15.41 2.76 -2.52
N GLY A 163 -15.37 3.91 -1.85
CA GLY A 163 -16.50 4.49 -1.13
C GLY A 163 -17.63 4.95 -2.08
N PRO A 164 -18.58 5.77 -1.61
CA PRO A 164 -19.54 6.43 -2.50
C PRO A 164 -18.84 7.09 -3.71
N ILE A 165 -19.41 6.89 -4.90
CA ILE A 165 -18.96 7.56 -6.13
C ILE A 165 -20.13 8.41 -6.62
N ASP A 166 -19.99 9.71 -6.47
CA ASP A 166 -20.97 10.68 -6.93
C ASP A 166 -20.55 11.26 -8.29
N THR A 167 -21.53 11.71 -9.07
CA THR A 167 -21.31 12.38 -10.35
C THR A 167 -22.02 13.73 -10.37
N GLY A 168 -21.41 14.74 -10.97
CA GLY A 168 -22.06 16.03 -11.17
C GLY A 168 -21.23 16.95 -12.07
N THR A 169 -21.62 18.20 -12.18
CA THR A 169 -20.92 19.19 -13.03
C THR A 169 -20.15 20.23 -12.21
N GLU A 170 -20.26 20.19 -10.88
CA GLU A 170 -19.57 21.15 -10.03
C GLU A 170 -18.09 20.81 -9.88
N VAL A 171 -17.25 21.82 -9.76
CA VAL A 171 -15.88 21.62 -9.28
C VAL A 171 -15.94 21.40 -7.77
N ARG A 172 -15.38 20.28 -7.30
CA ARG A 172 -15.40 19.92 -5.87
C ARG A 172 -14.02 19.52 -5.38
N THR A 173 -13.71 19.92 -4.15
CA THR A 173 -12.57 19.41 -3.39
C THR A 173 -13.09 19.00 -2.02
N LEU A 174 -13.20 17.69 -1.80
CA LEU A 174 -13.84 17.14 -0.62
C LEU A 174 -12.83 16.32 0.19
N ALA A 175 -12.77 16.58 1.50
CA ALA A 175 -11.99 15.75 2.41
C ALA A 175 -12.40 14.28 2.28
N ASN A 176 -11.41 13.38 2.41
CA ASN A 176 -11.59 11.94 2.26
C ASN A 176 -12.18 11.49 0.92
N SER A 177 -12.02 12.31 -0.13
CA SER A 177 -12.50 12.00 -1.47
C SER A 177 -11.43 12.27 -2.53
N ILE A 178 -11.55 11.57 -3.66
CA ILE A 178 -10.77 11.80 -4.87
C ILE A 178 -11.66 12.50 -5.90
N TYR A 179 -11.27 13.71 -6.30
CA TYR A 179 -11.93 14.45 -7.37
C TYR A 179 -11.42 13.97 -8.72
N VAL A 180 -12.31 13.49 -9.58
CA VAL A 180 -11.99 13.06 -10.94
C VAL A 180 -12.59 14.06 -11.91
N HIS A 181 -11.77 14.64 -12.77
CA HIS A 181 -12.24 15.59 -13.77
C HIS A 181 -11.57 15.36 -15.12
N VAL A 182 -12.25 15.79 -16.17
CA VAL A 182 -11.75 15.68 -17.53
C VAL A 182 -11.26 17.02 -18.04
N VAL A 183 -10.23 16.99 -18.88
CA VAL A 183 -9.73 18.12 -19.67
C VAL A 183 -9.66 17.72 -21.14
N SER A 184 -9.53 18.71 -22.02
CA SER A 184 -9.34 18.52 -23.46
C SER A 184 -8.12 19.33 -23.87
N ASP A 185 -6.92 18.78 -23.63
CA ASP A 185 -5.65 19.42 -23.98
C ASP A 185 -4.97 18.62 -25.11
N ALA A 186 -5.06 19.14 -26.34
CA ALA A 186 -4.50 18.52 -27.52
C ALA A 186 -2.96 18.55 -27.57
N THR A 187 -2.32 19.35 -26.71
CA THR A 187 -0.86 19.52 -26.65
C THR A 187 -0.20 18.76 -25.50
N ALA A 188 -1.00 18.27 -24.56
CA ALA A 188 -0.53 17.44 -23.46
C ALA A 188 0.03 16.11 -23.95
N ASN A 189 1.08 15.64 -23.26
CA ASN A 189 1.75 14.36 -23.51
C ASN A 189 1.29 13.25 -22.54
N TYR A 190 0.10 13.39 -21.97
CA TYR A 190 -0.47 12.46 -20.99
C TYR A 190 -1.94 12.17 -21.28
N CYS A 191 -2.37 10.96 -20.94
CA CYS A 191 -3.77 10.54 -20.98
C CYS A 191 -4.48 10.76 -19.64
N GLY A 192 -3.71 10.72 -18.55
CA GLY A 192 -4.17 11.09 -17.22
C GLY A 192 -3.02 11.64 -16.38
N ARG A 193 -3.37 12.25 -15.25
CA ARG A 193 -2.44 12.52 -14.15
C ARG A 193 -3.21 12.44 -12.84
N ALA A 194 -2.51 12.14 -11.75
CA ALA A 194 -3.08 12.22 -10.42
C ALA A 194 -2.07 12.68 -9.38
N PHE A 195 -2.57 13.22 -8.27
CA PHE A 195 -1.73 13.43 -7.09
C PHE A 195 -1.50 12.11 -6.37
N VAL A 196 -0.23 11.78 -6.12
CA VAL A 196 0.13 10.50 -5.51
C VAL A 196 -0.20 10.47 -4.01
N GLY A 197 -1.27 9.76 -3.66
CA GLY A 197 -1.64 9.45 -2.28
C GLY A 197 -2.04 10.65 -1.41
N VAL A 198 -2.52 11.74 -2.03
CA VAL A 198 -2.93 12.97 -1.33
C VAL A 198 -4.41 12.91 -0.93
N ASN A 199 -4.76 13.51 0.21
CA ASN A 199 -6.14 13.68 0.67
C ASN A 199 -6.41 15.17 0.98
N PRO A 200 -7.36 15.84 0.29
CA PRO A 200 -8.15 15.35 -0.85
C PRO A 200 -7.30 14.92 -2.06
N GLY A 201 -7.76 13.90 -2.77
CA GLY A 201 -7.09 13.42 -3.99
C GLY A 201 -7.62 14.13 -5.24
N ASP A 202 -6.85 14.06 -6.31
CA ASP A 202 -7.19 14.66 -7.61
C ASP A 202 -6.70 13.75 -8.74
N ILE A 203 -7.57 13.50 -9.71
CA ILE A 203 -7.30 12.81 -10.97
C ILE A 203 -7.78 13.71 -12.10
N THR A 204 -6.89 14.03 -13.04
CA THR A 204 -7.22 14.66 -14.32
C THR A 204 -7.14 13.61 -15.42
N LEU A 205 -8.17 13.52 -16.28
CA LEU A 205 -8.18 12.66 -17.46
C LEU A 205 -8.21 13.52 -18.73
N ASN A 206 -7.28 13.32 -19.64
CA ASN A 206 -7.24 14.04 -20.92
C ASN A 206 -8.15 13.35 -21.95
N TYR A 207 -9.41 13.77 -21.93
CA TYR A 207 -10.52 13.06 -22.53
C TYR A 207 -10.65 13.39 -24.02
N GLY A 208 -10.72 12.35 -24.85
CA GLY A 208 -10.81 12.49 -26.30
C GLY A 208 -9.47 12.75 -27.00
N LEU A 209 -8.36 12.80 -26.26
CA LEU A 209 -7.03 12.86 -26.87
C LEU A 209 -6.74 11.57 -27.67
N THR A 210 -6.17 11.74 -28.87
CA THR A 210 -5.83 10.61 -29.73
C THR A 210 -4.82 9.69 -29.05
N GLY A 211 -5.14 8.40 -28.96
CA GLY A 211 -4.30 7.38 -28.29
C GLY A 211 -4.68 7.10 -26.83
N CYS A 212 -5.54 7.92 -26.21
CA CYS A 212 -5.97 7.74 -24.82
C CYS A 212 -7.26 6.91 -24.65
N GLY A 213 -7.89 6.51 -25.75
CA GLY A 213 -9.11 5.71 -25.80
C GLY A 213 -8.90 4.33 -26.41
N CYS A 214 -9.89 3.44 -26.25
CA CYS A 214 -9.88 2.12 -26.87
C CYS A 214 -10.69 2.11 -28.17
N GLY A 215 -10.00 2.19 -29.30
CA GLY A 215 -10.65 2.25 -30.61
C GLY A 215 -11.25 3.63 -30.90
N ARG A 216 -12.19 3.70 -31.84
CA ARG A 216 -12.68 4.99 -32.39
C ARG A 216 -13.84 5.63 -31.62
N GLN A 217 -14.52 4.88 -30.74
CA GLN A 217 -15.76 5.33 -30.11
C GLN A 217 -15.59 5.68 -28.63
N GLN A 218 -14.55 5.16 -27.99
CA GLN A 218 -14.30 5.37 -26.56
C GLN A 218 -13.25 6.46 -26.40
N LYS A 219 -13.59 7.55 -25.71
CA LYS A 219 -12.70 8.73 -25.55
C LYS A 219 -11.69 8.60 -24.41
N MET A 220 -11.84 7.58 -23.56
CA MET A 220 -10.96 7.28 -22.44
C MET A 220 -10.87 5.78 -22.18
N ALA A 221 -9.66 5.26 -22.07
CA ALA A 221 -9.40 3.84 -21.81
C ALA A 221 -9.62 3.48 -20.33
N PRO A 222 -10.21 2.31 -20.01
CA PRO A 222 -10.31 1.82 -18.63
C PRO A 222 -8.95 1.65 -17.97
N SER A 223 -7.92 1.25 -18.72
CA SER A 223 -6.55 1.16 -18.22
C SER A 223 -6.02 2.51 -17.76
N VAL A 224 -6.40 3.61 -18.44
CA VAL A 224 -5.98 4.95 -18.03
C VAL A 224 -6.59 5.32 -16.69
N VAL A 225 -7.89 5.09 -16.54
CA VAL A 225 -8.56 5.33 -15.25
C VAL A 225 -7.94 4.48 -14.14
N ALA A 226 -7.67 3.20 -14.41
CA ALA A 226 -7.04 2.31 -13.43
C ALA A 226 -5.65 2.80 -13.01
N HIS A 227 -4.80 3.19 -13.97
CA HIS A 227 -3.48 3.76 -13.73
C HIS A 227 -3.54 4.99 -12.81
N GLU A 228 -4.41 5.95 -13.13
CA GLU A 228 -4.55 7.16 -12.32
C GLU A 228 -5.14 6.89 -10.93
N VAL A 229 -6.02 5.89 -10.79
CA VAL A 229 -6.48 5.43 -9.48
C VAL A 229 -5.32 4.84 -8.68
N GLY A 230 -4.41 4.09 -9.31
CA GLY A 230 -3.17 3.62 -8.69
C GLY A 230 -2.35 4.77 -8.12
N HIS A 231 -2.13 5.83 -8.91
CA HIS A 231 -1.48 7.05 -8.40
C HIS A 231 -2.24 7.68 -7.24
N ALA A 232 -3.54 7.93 -7.39
CA ALA A 232 -4.36 8.55 -6.34
C ALA A 232 -4.34 7.77 -5.01
N LEU A 233 -4.13 6.45 -5.07
CA LEU A 233 -3.99 5.58 -3.90
C LEU A 233 -2.58 5.56 -3.29
N GLY A 234 -1.58 6.11 -3.97
CA GLY A 234 -0.23 6.26 -3.41
C GLY A 234 0.90 5.58 -4.16
N PHE A 235 0.63 5.08 -5.37
CA PHE A 235 1.61 4.31 -6.12
C PHE A 235 2.28 5.13 -7.20
N TRP A 236 3.55 4.83 -7.46
CA TRP A 236 4.41 5.46 -8.45
C TRP A 236 4.60 4.52 -9.64
N HIS A 237 5.30 4.99 -10.66
CA HIS A 237 5.53 4.15 -11.80
C HIS A 237 6.53 3.02 -11.52
N VAL A 238 6.49 2.03 -12.40
CA VAL A 238 7.40 0.88 -12.40
C VAL A 238 7.91 0.61 -13.81
N ASP A 239 9.05 -0.06 -13.91
CA ASP A 239 9.52 -0.59 -15.19
C ASP A 239 8.75 -1.88 -15.59
N GLY A 240 8.81 -2.24 -16.87
CA GLY A 240 8.31 -3.51 -17.39
C GLY A 240 6.80 -3.54 -17.73
N VAL A 241 6.25 -4.75 -17.76
CA VAL A 241 4.84 -4.98 -18.12
C VAL A 241 3.97 -4.87 -16.88
N ALA A 242 3.31 -3.72 -16.70
CA ALA A 242 2.55 -3.38 -15.50
C ALA A 242 1.49 -2.31 -15.79
N MET A 243 0.47 -2.22 -14.94
CA MET A 243 -0.53 -1.14 -15.04
C MET A 243 0.13 0.21 -14.76
N MET A 244 0.98 0.27 -13.73
CA MET A 244 1.73 1.46 -13.31
C MET A 244 2.98 1.73 -14.17
N ASN A 245 3.11 1.15 -15.36
CA ASN A 245 4.21 1.51 -16.26
C ASN A 245 3.86 2.77 -17.08
N THR A 246 4.84 3.66 -17.31
CA THR A 246 4.64 4.90 -18.08
C THR A 246 4.34 4.68 -19.57
N GLY A 247 4.72 3.52 -20.11
CA GLY A 247 4.68 3.18 -21.53
C GLY A 247 3.42 2.44 -21.99
N TRP A 248 2.40 2.28 -21.14
CA TRP A 248 1.12 1.63 -21.49
C TRP A 248 1.30 0.22 -22.09
N THR A 249 1.91 -0.67 -21.32
CA THR A 249 2.27 -2.03 -21.78
C THR A 249 1.13 -3.05 -21.68
N LEU A 250 0.00 -2.69 -21.06
CA LEU A 250 -1.17 -3.55 -20.90
C LEU A 250 -2.26 -3.27 -21.95
N PRO A 251 -3.16 -4.24 -22.22
CA PRO A 251 -4.30 -4.03 -23.10
C PRO A 251 -5.16 -2.85 -22.65
N CYS A 252 -5.57 -2.01 -23.61
CA CYS A 252 -6.34 -0.79 -23.36
C CYS A 252 -7.58 -0.98 -22.48
N ALA A 253 -8.30 -2.10 -22.66
CA ALA A 253 -9.52 -2.40 -21.91
C ALA A 253 -9.27 -3.02 -20.52
N SER A 254 -8.02 -3.26 -20.12
CA SER A 254 -7.69 -3.90 -18.86
C SER A 254 -7.85 -2.94 -17.68
N THR A 255 -8.49 -3.39 -16.61
CA THR A 255 -8.46 -2.78 -15.27
C THR A 255 -7.69 -3.65 -14.27
N ARG A 256 -7.07 -4.74 -14.75
CA ARG A 256 -6.33 -5.69 -13.93
C ARG A 256 -4.89 -5.23 -13.75
N PHE A 257 -4.52 -4.96 -12.51
CA PHE A 257 -3.13 -4.81 -12.08
C PHE A 257 -2.43 -6.17 -12.08
N THR A 258 -1.13 -6.21 -12.33
CA THR A 258 -0.34 -7.44 -12.29
C THR A 258 -0.29 -8.03 -10.88
N ASP A 259 0.04 -9.31 -10.77
CA ASP A 259 0.14 -9.97 -9.47
C ASP A 259 1.27 -9.35 -8.62
N GLN A 260 2.35 -8.89 -9.27
CA GLN A 260 3.42 -8.16 -8.62
C GLN A 260 2.91 -6.84 -8.03
N GLU A 261 2.21 -6.00 -8.80
CA GLU A 261 1.62 -4.75 -8.30
C GLU A 261 0.70 -4.98 -7.09
N ARG A 262 -0.21 -5.96 -7.18
CA ARG A 262 -1.18 -6.24 -6.11
C ARG A 262 -0.52 -6.73 -4.82
N VAL A 263 0.51 -7.58 -4.90
CA VAL A 263 1.26 -8.05 -3.72
C VAL A 263 1.93 -6.87 -3.01
N HIS A 264 2.62 -6.02 -3.75
CA HIS A 264 3.35 -4.88 -3.17
C HIS A 264 2.40 -3.80 -2.64
N ALA A 265 1.26 -3.59 -3.31
CA ALA A 265 0.20 -2.72 -2.83
C ALA A 265 -0.40 -3.23 -1.51
N ALA A 266 -0.66 -4.53 -1.41
CA ALA A 266 -1.18 -5.14 -0.18
C ALA A 266 -0.21 -5.01 1.00
N VAL A 267 1.10 -5.15 0.75
CA VAL A 267 2.14 -4.91 1.76
C VAL A 267 2.18 -3.44 2.16
N ALA A 268 2.20 -2.51 1.19
CA ALA A 268 2.20 -1.07 1.47
C ALA A 268 1.04 -0.67 2.37
N TYR A 269 -0.17 -1.20 2.11
CA TYR A 269 -1.36 -0.95 2.91
C TYR A 269 -1.42 -1.69 4.25
N ALA A 270 -0.58 -2.70 4.46
CA ALA A 270 -0.39 -3.35 5.75
C ALA A 270 0.55 -2.58 6.69
N ARG A 271 1.47 -1.78 6.13
CA ARG A 271 2.50 -1.08 6.89
C ARG A 271 2.02 0.26 7.48
N PRO A 272 2.56 0.70 8.62
CA PRO A 272 2.19 1.96 9.22
C PRO A 272 2.62 3.14 8.34
N LEU A 273 1.83 4.22 8.39
CA LEU A 273 2.16 5.47 7.69
C LEU A 273 3.49 6.05 8.17
N GLY A 274 4.26 6.60 7.23
CA GLY A 274 5.52 7.30 7.54
C GLY A 274 6.70 6.39 7.87
N ASN A 275 6.59 5.08 7.63
CA ASN A 275 7.71 4.14 7.77
C ASN A 275 8.94 4.58 6.96
N ARG A 276 10.12 4.45 7.57
CA ARG A 276 11.41 4.94 7.01
C ARG A 276 11.86 4.09 5.83
N ASP A 277 11.63 2.78 5.93
CA ASP A 277 11.64 1.81 4.84
C ASP A 277 10.50 0.82 5.09
N ILE A 278 10.27 -0.15 4.21
CA ILE A 278 9.12 -1.07 4.26
C ILE A 278 8.87 -1.71 5.64
N ASP A 279 9.94 -2.21 6.28
CA ASP A 279 9.91 -2.91 7.58
C ASP A 279 10.64 -2.13 8.68
N ILE A 280 10.76 -0.80 8.52
CA ILE A 280 11.28 0.10 9.56
C ILE A 280 10.19 1.07 9.95
N ASP A 281 9.48 0.74 11.01
CA ASP A 281 8.34 1.51 11.49
C ASP A 281 8.77 2.89 12.04
N PRO A 282 7.87 3.89 12.01
CA PRO A 282 8.11 5.18 12.65
C PRO A 282 8.36 5.05 14.16
N SER A 283 9.15 5.95 14.74
CA SER A 283 9.44 5.93 16.19
C SER A 283 8.23 6.21 17.09
N ASN A 284 7.14 6.75 16.53
CA ASN A 284 5.87 6.98 17.24
C ASN A 284 4.85 5.86 17.00
N PHE A 285 5.21 4.81 16.26
CA PHE A 285 4.38 3.64 16.05
C PHE A 285 4.67 2.58 17.13
N THR A 286 3.62 1.88 17.55
CA THR A 286 3.72 0.78 18.51
C THR A 286 2.88 -0.39 18.01
N ALA A 287 3.54 -1.49 17.64
CA ALA A 287 2.96 -2.74 17.18
C ALA A 287 2.37 -3.60 18.30
N ALA A 288 1.62 -4.63 17.86
CA ALA A 288 1.08 -5.72 18.66
C ALA A 288 0.17 -5.29 19.84
N THR A 289 -0.92 -4.59 19.55
CA THR A 289 -2.06 -4.43 20.48
C THR A 289 -3.02 -5.62 20.33
N ALA A 290 -2.64 -6.81 20.82
CA ALA A 290 -3.42 -8.07 20.86
C ALA A 290 -3.96 -8.66 19.53
N ALA A 291 -4.11 -7.88 18.46
CA ALA A 291 -4.31 -8.34 17.09
C ALA A 291 -2.95 -8.27 16.38
N GLY A 292 -2.50 -9.37 15.77
CA GLY A 292 -1.29 -9.37 14.94
C GLY A 292 -1.38 -8.31 13.82
N PRO A 293 -0.28 -8.05 13.10
CA PRO A 293 -0.37 -7.22 11.89
C PRO A 293 -1.50 -7.77 11.01
N PRO A 294 -2.45 -6.93 10.57
CA PRO A 294 -3.56 -7.42 9.76
C PRO A 294 -2.96 -8.13 8.55
N PRO A 295 -3.36 -9.38 8.25
CA PRO A 295 -2.72 -10.18 7.23
C PRO A 295 -2.63 -9.38 5.92
N VAL A 296 -1.54 -9.57 5.18
CA VAL A 296 -1.51 -9.13 3.79
C VAL A 296 -2.60 -9.93 3.09
N VAL A 297 -3.74 -9.28 2.81
CA VAL A 297 -4.84 -9.91 2.09
C VAL A 297 -4.39 -10.00 0.64
N ILE A 298 -3.84 -11.15 0.29
CA ILE A 298 -3.54 -11.50 -1.09
C ILE A 298 -4.83 -12.11 -1.62
N CYS A 299 -5.59 -11.33 -2.39
CA CYS A 299 -6.68 -11.86 -3.20
C CYS A 299 -6.07 -12.82 -4.22
N ARG A 300 -5.90 -14.09 -3.82
CA ARG A 300 -5.62 -15.18 -4.75
C ARG A 300 -6.87 -15.33 -5.61
N ARG A 301 -6.65 -15.31 -6.92
CA ARG A 301 -7.69 -15.66 -7.89
C ARG A 301 -8.05 -17.13 -7.76
#